data_AF-A0A483IUV4-F1
#
_entry.id   AF-A0A483IUV4-F1
#
_cell.length_a   1.000
_cell.length_b   1.000
_cell.length_c   1.000
_cell.angle_alpha   90.00
_cell.angle_beta   90.00
_cell.angle_gamma   90.00
#
_symmetry.space_group_name_H-M   'P 1'
#
loop_
_entity.id
_entity.type
_entity.pdbx_description
1 polymer ?
#
loop_
_entity_poly.entity_id
_entity_poly.type
_entity_poly.pdbx_seq_one_letter_code
_entity_poly.pdbx_strand_id
1 'polypeptide(L)'
;MNIIEQPSWHENITLIARGDKVEGGRLGGINVQAKQLADRTALLKQRIESIDDAKDRTFFITDEDPDGTIAGLKETPAGKVFRVAQGPDAEYAFIYYANVENSALPVGRYISDLYVKNRLVDVLSSPRKVPVTMDKIGQVAIWLEDGLINGTGLHKDISPVLDMKSNNRKVALNVDGEGKVAIWIEDGLVNMSGLHSDVLRDIISQIELPDETPKNISGAGTLWKYRAKKAKLDLKQEAKITIGLSGDSWTEHKTIAQVIANYFYDRYGKAGDGWLQLNIDNPNLLNNIVLTRTGWSVYDASTTSGAPTYPTSMDGQYIYSAGTDATLSLSNVFSKAIRIFYYDGNGTFNYTINGSTPVSVKGGGTNKIVSVVVSGLDITKATSINIDLSGNAGTVVIYGFYAEGTGNGVEVSKFGNGGITAPQYSKTLPYLNQTAGVVAPDVLLLIIGTNDYRQSVSLQSFRDGLTGWIQAWQAEIPDSAIILVTPPQCNANGNNPLSAFRDIMRDVANERGIEYFSLYDAMDTSYAKSSAQGMWKDNLHLSDAGAMSLFNQLNHHFLGA
;
A
#
# COMPACT_ATOMS: atom_id res chain seq x y z
N MET A 1 60.47 14.94 2.13
CA MET A 1 60.77 13.55 2.53
C MET A 1 59.53 12.75 2.24
N ASN A 2 59.62 11.67 1.45
CA ASN A 2 58.46 10.97 0.91
C ASN A 2 58.34 9.58 1.51
N ILE A 3 57.11 9.06 1.58
CA ILE A 3 56.85 7.66 1.91
C ILE A 3 57.29 6.82 0.70
N ILE A 4 58.05 5.75 0.95
CA ILE A 4 58.45 4.78 -0.08
C ILE A 4 57.50 3.60 0.04
N GLU A 5 56.65 3.40 -0.95
CA GLU A 5 55.69 2.29 -0.95
C GLU A 5 56.38 0.95 -1.21
N GLN A 6 55.94 -0.10 -0.52
CA GLN A 6 56.37 -1.48 -0.70
C GLN A 6 55.12 -2.37 -0.67
N PRO A 7 54.78 -3.08 -1.77
CA PRO A 7 53.59 -3.93 -1.82
C PRO A 7 53.63 -5.03 -0.75
N SER A 8 52.92 -4.79 0.36
CA SER A 8 52.91 -5.70 1.50
C SER A 8 51.66 -5.48 2.35
N TRP A 9 51.18 -6.55 2.98
CA TRP A 9 50.04 -6.48 3.88
C TRP A 9 50.52 -6.54 5.33
N HIS A 10 50.51 -5.38 6.00
CA HIS A 10 50.72 -5.33 7.44
C HIS A 10 49.46 -5.88 8.12
N GLU A 11 49.54 -6.77 9.11
CA GLU A 11 48.34 -7.34 9.77
C GLU A 11 47.62 -6.31 10.66
N ASN A 12 48.38 -5.42 11.28
CA ASN A 12 47.86 -4.38 12.17
C ASN A 12 48.20 -2.98 11.67
N ILE A 13 47.41 -2.00 12.10
CA ILE A 13 47.69 -0.57 11.88
C ILE A 13 48.12 0.02 13.22
N THR A 14 49.33 0.56 13.26
CA THR A 14 49.89 1.18 14.46
C THR A 14 49.19 2.51 14.73
N LEU A 15 48.65 2.67 15.93
CA LEU A 15 48.14 3.94 16.44
C LEU A 15 49.14 4.52 17.42
N ILE A 16 49.27 5.85 17.43
CA ILE A 16 50.07 6.52 18.45
C ILE A 16 49.39 6.45 19.81
N ALA A 17 50.13 6.09 20.85
CA ALA A 17 49.65 5.98 22.21
C ALA A 17 50.12 7.15 23.07
N ARG A 18 49.46 7.33 24.22
CA ARG A 18 49.84 8.33 25.21
C ARG A 18 51.20 7.95 25.81
N GLY A 19 52.21 8.77 25.57
CA GLY A 19 53.61 8.52 25.99
C GLY A 19 54.57 8.32 24.82
N ASP A 20 54.06 8.10 23.61
CA ASP A 20 54.89 7.99 22.41
C ASP A 20 55.46 9.35 21.99
N LYS A 21 56.71 9.32 21.51
CA LYS A 21 57.39 10.54 21.05
C LYS A 21 56.87 10.94 19.67
N VAL A 22 56.29 12.14 19.58
CA VAL A 22 55.78 12.72 18.33
C VAL A 22 56.94 13.38 17.56
N GLU A 23 57.69 12.59 16.81
CA GLU A 23 58.79 13.10 15.97
C GLU A 23 58.45 13.01 14.49
N GLY A 24 58.85 14.02 13.72
CA GLY A 24 58.79 14.00 12.27
C GLY A 24 59.88 13.11 11.66
N GLY A 25 59.80 12.90 10.35
CA GLY A 25 60.75 12.07 9.60
C GLY A 25 60.20 10.70 9.24
N ARG A 26 60.90 9.99 8.34
CA ARG A 26 60.44 8.74 7.70
C ARG A 26 60.13 7.62 8.70
N LEU A 27 60.82 7.62 9.84
CA LEU A 27 60.65 6.65 10.92
C LEU A 27 59.99 7.26 12.16
N GLY A 28 59.53 8.50 12.06
CA GLY A 28 58.81 9.17 13.14
C GLY A 28 57.51 8.44 13.45
N GLY A 29 57.20 8.27 14.74
CA GLY A 29 56.04 7.46 15.18
C GLY A 29 54.72 7.85 14.53
N ILE A 30 54.53 9.14 14.20
CA ILE A 30 53.34 9.64 13.50
C ILE A 30 53.21 9.16 12.04
N ASN A 31 54.31 8.80 11.37
CA ASN A 31 54.32 8.45 9.95
C ASN A 31 54.30 6.94 9.70
N VAL A 32 54.43 6.13 10.76
CA VAL A 32 54.38 4.66 10.67
C VAL A 32 53.01 4.20 10.14
N GLN A 33 51.93 4.80 10.64
CA GLN A 33 50.57 4.50 10.17
C GLN A 33 50.40 4.79 8.68
N ALA A 34 50.87 5.97 8.24
CA ALA A 34 50.78 6.39 6.84
C ALA A 34 51.57 5.46 5.91
N LYS A 35 52.75 4.99 6.34
CA LYS A 35 53.55 4.00 5.60
C LYS A 35 52.84 2.65 5.48
N GLN A 36 52.26 2.14 6.58
CA GLN A 36 51.53 0.87 6.59
C GLN A 36 50.31 0.88 5.64
N LEU A 37 49.58 2.00 5.61
CA LEU A 37 48.45 2.16 4.70
C LEU A 37 48.90 2.26 3.24
N ALA A 38 49.95 3.04 2.96
CA ALA A 38 50.48 3.17 1.60
C ALA A 38 50.98 1.83 1.03
N ASP A 39 51.61 0.98 1.85
CA ASP A 39 52.04 -0.37 1.46
C ASP A 39 50.89 -1.32 1.12
N ARG A 40 49.82 -1.28 1.92
CA ARG A 40 48.60 -2.06 1.66
C ARG A 40 47.93 -1.61 0.36
N THR A 41 47.83 -0.30 0.13
CA THR A 41 47.28 0.25 -1.11
C THR A 41 48.11 -0.14 -2.33
N ALA A 42 49.44 -0.12 -2.24
CA ALA A 42 50.32 -0.58 -3.32
C ALA A 42 50.11 -2.07 -3.64
N LEU A 43 49.92 -2.92 -2.63
CA LEU A 43 49.61 -4.34 -2.82
C LEU A 43 48.23 -4.55 -3.48
N LEU A 44 47.21 -3.81 -3.05
CA LEU A 44 45.87 -3.89 -3.66
C LEU A 44 45.90 -3.46 -5.12
N LYS A 45 46.60 -2.36 -5.43
CA LYS A 45 46.82 -1.91 -6.80
C LYS A 45 47.49 -3.00 -7.63
N GLN A 46 48.59 -3.59 -7.14
CA GLN A 46 49.29 -4.68 -7.82
C GLN A 46 48.38 -5.89 -8.05
N ARG A 47 47.54 -6.25 -7.07
CA ARG A 47 46.59 -7.37 -7.21
C ARG A 47 45.50 -7.08 -8.23
N ILE A 48 44.91 -5.89 -8.20
CA ILE A 48 43.91 -5.46 -9.19
C ILE A 48 44.52 -5.46 -10.59
N GLU A 49 45.74 -4.96 -10.75
CA GLU A 49 46.47 -4.98 -12.03
C GLU A 49 46.84 -6.41 -12.49
N SER A 50 46.90 -7.39 -11.57
CA SER A 50 47.19 -8.80 -11.88
C SER A 50 45.96 -9.66 -12.20
N ILE A 51 44.73 -9.15 -12.01
CA ILE A 51 43.49 -9.83 -12.40
C ILE A 51 43.29 -9.65 -13.91
N ASP A 52 44.06 -10.42 -14.68
CA ASP A 52 44.16 -10.33 -16.15
C ASP A 52 42.92 -10.93 -16.87
N ASP A 53 42.04 -11.64 -16.15
CA ASP A 53 40.77 -12.19 -16.67
C ASP A 53 39.67 -11.12 -16.84
N ALA A 54 39.83 -9.93 -16.25
CA ALA A 54 38.85 -8.84 -16.36
C ALA A 54 39.07 -7.95 -17.61
N LYS A 55 40.10 -8.22 -18.42
CA LYS A 55 40.26 -7.59 -19.73
C LYS A 55 39.75 -8.55 -20.79
N ASP A 56 38.46 -8.48 -21.08
CA ASP A 56 37.88 -9.02 -22.30
C ASP A 56 38.60 -8.39 -23.52
N ARG A 57 39.71 -8.98 -23.97
CA ARG A 57 40.48 -8.54 -25.16
C ARG A 57 39.68 -8.85 -26.42
N THR A 58 38.70 -7.99 -26.67
CA THR A 58 37.74 -8.08 -27.76
C THR A 58 38.19 -7.15 -28.87
N PHE A 59 38.44 -7.73 -30.05
CA PHE A 59 38.81 -7.01 -31.25
C PHE A 59 37.67 -7.09 -32.27
N PHE A 60 37.68 -6.19 -33.24
CA PHE A 60 36.62 -6.07 -34.25
C PHE A 60 37.22 -6.19 -35.64
N ILE A 61 36.46 -6.80 -36.53
CA ILE A 61 36.77 -6.84 -37.96
C ILE A 61 36.71 -5.40 -38.52
N THR A 62 37.70 -5.06 -39.33
CA THR A 62 37.78 -3.78 -40.08
C THR A 62 38.19 -4.06 -41.51
N ASP A 63 38.08 -3.08 -42.40
CA ASP A 63 38.49 -3.24 -43.81
C ASP A 63 40.00 -3.56 -43.93
N GLU A 64 40.81 -3.04 -43.00
CA GLU A 64 42.25 -3.29 -42.93
C GLU A 64 42.64 -4.54 -42.11
N ASP A 65 41.70 -5.13 -41.36
CA ASP A 65 41.87 -6.33 -40.54
C ASP A 65 40.61 -7.22 -40.64
N PRO A 66 40.41 -7.92 -41.77
CA PRO A 66 39.14 -8.55 -42.13
C PRO A 66 38.76 -9.76 -41.26
N ASP A 67 39.67 -10.27 -40.45
CA ASP A 67 39.41 -11.31 -39.45
C ASP A 67 39.72 -10.88 -38.01
N GLY A 68 40.06 -9.60 -37.81
CA GLY A 68 40.38 -8.98 -36.52
C GLY A 68 41.61 -9.56 -35.82
N THR A 69 42.38 -10.43 -36.48
CA THR A 69 43.51 -11.13 -35.87
C THR A 69 44.78 -10.29 -35.85
N ILE A 70 44.93 -9.30 -36.72
CA ILE A 70 46.11 -8.42 -36.75
C ILE A 70 46.14 -7.57 -35.47
N ALA A 71 45.02 -6.92 -35.14
CA ALA A 71 44.87 -6.16 -33.89
C ALA A 71 44.97 -7.08 -32.67
N GLY A 72 44.36 -8.27 -32.76
CA GLY A 72 44.39 -9.26 -31.70
C GLY A 72 45.80 -9.75 -31.34
N LEU A 73 46.62 -10.08 -32.35
CA LEU A 73 48.00 -10.53 -32.17
C LEU A 73 48.92 -9.42 -31.67
N LYS A 74 48.72 -8.18 -32.14
CA LYS A 74 49.52 -7.03 -31.71
C LYS A 74 49.37 -6.76 -30.21
N GLU A 75 48.15 -6.86 -29.69
CA GLU A 75 47.82 -6.50 -28.31
C GLU A 75 47.74 -7.72 -27.36
N THR A 76 47.97 -8.94 -27.87
CA THR A 76 47.92 -10.18 -27.09
C THR A 76 49.26 -10.90 -27.12
N PRO A 77 49.99 -11.03 -25.99
CA PRO A 77 51.24 -11.76 -25.93
C PRO A 77 51.11 -13.24 -26.32
N ALA A 78 52.20 -13.84 -26.80
CA ALA A 78 52.26 -15.28 -27.05
C ALA A 78 51.88 -16.09 -25.80
N GLY A 79 51.09 -17.15 -25.99
CA GLY A 79 50.54 -18.01 -24.93
C GLY A 79 49.24 -17.51 -24.31
N LYS A 80 48.66 -16.40 -24.79
CA LYS A 80 47.39 -15.84 -24.32
C LYS A 80 46.30 -15.91 -25.39
N VAL A 81 45.04 -15.81 -24.94
CA VAL A 81 43.85 -15.87 -25.80
C VAL A 81 43.25 -14.47 -25.97
N PHE A 82 42.72 -14.20 -27.16
CA PHE A 82 41.87 -13.05 -27.46
C PHE A 82 40.61 -13.50 -28.20
N ARG A 83 39.62 -12.61 -28.34
CA ARG A 83 38.42 -12.89 -29.16
C ARG A 83 38.16 -11.80 -30.18
N VAL A 84 37.61 -12.17 -31.32
CA VAL A 84 37.20 -11.25 -32.38
C VAL A 84 35.68 -11.32 -32.55
N ALA A 85 35.01 -10.18 -32.42
CA ALA A 85 33.58 -10.02 -32.72
C ALA A 85 33.35 -10.12 -34.24
N GLN A 86 32.44 -10.97 -34.67
CA GLN A 86 32.22 -11.24 -36.10
C GLN A 86 31.11 -10.39 -36.74
N GLY A 87 30.41 -9.58 -35.94
CA GLY A 87 29.28 -8.76 -36.38
C GLY A 87 27.91 -9.43 -36.22
N PRO A 88 26.82 -8.65 -36.33
CA PRO A 88 25.46 -9.09 -36.02
C PRO A 88 24.90 -10.15 -36.99
N ASP A 89 25.39 -10.19 -38.23
CA ASP A 89 24.89 -11.09 -39.28
C ASP A 89 25.74 -12.37 -39.44
N ALA A 90 26.70 -12.60 -38.56
CA ALA A 90 27.57 -13.77 -38.60
C ALA A 90 26.99 -14.97 -37.83
N GLU A 91 27.30 -16.21 -38.26
CA GLU A 91 26.91 -17.44 -37.55
C GLU A 91 27.58 -17.59 -36.17
N TYR A 92 28.69 -16.91 -35.92
CA TYR A 92 29.35 -16.91 -34.62
C TYR A 92 29.40 -15.48 -34.10
N ALA A 93 29.04 -15.26 -32.84
CA ALA A 93 29.16 -13.94 -32.21
C ALA A 93 30.64 -13.58 -31.99
N PHE A 94 31.44 -14.58 -31.57
CA PHE A 94 32.87 -14.44 -31.33
C PHE A 94 33.64 -15.67 -31.81
N ILE A 95 34.85 -15.43 -32.34
CA ILE A 95 35.88 -16.45 -32.51
C ILE A 95 37.00 -16.16 -31.51
N TYR A 96 37.41 -17.17 -30.75
CA TYR A 96 38.50 -17.11 -29.79
C TYR A 96 39.77 -17.63 -30.43
N TYR A 97 40.85 -16.87 -30.32
CA TYR A 97 42.17 -17.21 -30.86
C TYR A 97 43.22 -17.27 -29.75
N ALA A 98 44.06 -18.28 -29.77
CA ALA A 98 45.31 -18.30 -29.00
C ALA A 98 46.43 -17.69 -29.85
N ASN A 99 47.20 -16.75 -29.29
CA ASN A 99 48.45 -16.31 -29.92
C ASN A 99 49.53 -17.38 -29.66
N VAL A 100 49.89 -18.13 -30.70
CA VAL A 100 50.99 -19.11 -30.69
C VAL A 100 52.11 -18.54 -31.57
N GLU A 101 53.16 -18.00 -30.95
CA GLU A 101 54.33 -17.45 -31.65
C GLU A 101 53.97 -16.38 -32.71
N ASN A 102 53.07 -15.45 -32.37
CA ASN A 102 52.48 -14.45 -33.27
C ASN A 102 51.63 -15.01 -34.42
N SER A 103 51.12 -16.23 -34.24
CA SER A 103 50.09 -16.82 -35.11
C SER A 103 48.77 -16.96 -34.34
N ALA A 104 47.66 -16.50 -34.94
CA ALA A 104 46.34 -16.57 -34.33
C ALA A 104 45.71 -17.95 -34.62
N LEU A 105 45.74 -18.85 -33.64
CA LEU A 105 45.11 -20.16 -33.76
C LEU A 105 43.68 -20.12 -33.19
N PRO A 106 42.62 -20.37 -33.97
CA PRO A 106 41.27 -20.44 -33.43
C PRO A 106 41.12 -21.62 -32.48
N VAL A 107 40.69 -21.35 -31.24
CA VAL A 107 40.56 -22.34 -30.15
C VAL A 107 39.13 -22.51 -29.65
N GLY A 108 38.21 -21.63 -30.05
CA GLY A 108 36.80 -21.71 -29.65
C GLY A 108 35.91 -20.76 -30.44
N ARG A 109 34.60 -21.01 -30.41
CA ARG A 109 33.57 -20.16 -31.05
C ARG A 109 32.39 -20.00 -30.12
N TYR A 110 31.82 -18.80 -30.06
CA TYR A 110 30.55 -18.53 -29.40
C TYR A 110 29.46 -18.37 -30.46
N ILE A 111 28.39 -19.16 -30.36
CA ILE A 111 27.29 -19.15 -31.34
C ILE A 111 26.49 -17.84 -31.27
N SER A 112 26.00 -17.35 -32.41
CA SER A 112 25.11 -16.18 -32.46
C SER A 112 23.63 -16.60 -32.41
N ASP A 113 22.75 -15.63 -32.15
CA ASP A 113 21.30 -15.79 -32.28
C ASP A 113 20.90 -16.25 -33.70
N LEU A 114 21.60 -15.78 -34.73
CA LEU A 114 21.40 -16.22 -36.11
C LEU A 114 21.71 -17.71 -36.30
N TYR A 115 22.75 -18.24 -35.65
CA TYR A 115 23.06 -19.67 -35.70
C TYR A 115 21.99 -20.52 -35.01
N VAL A 116 21.44 -20.03 -33.90
CA VAL A 116 20.31 -20.69 -33.20
C VAL A 116 19.07 -20.69 -34.09
N LYS A 117 18.70 -19.54 -34.67
CA LYS A 117 17.56 -19.40 -35.60
C LYS A 117 17.69 -20.27 -36.86
N ASN A 118 18.90 -20.42 -37.41
CA ASN A 118 19.11 -21.20 -38.63
C ASN A 118 19.16 -22.72 -38.39
N ARG A 119 19.41 -23.19 -37.15
CA ARG A 119 19.47 -24.63 -36.82
C ARG A 119 18.25 -25.14 -36.05
N LEU A 120 17.53 -24.28 -35.34
CA LEU A 120 16.18 -24.57 -34.86
C LEU A 120 15.22 -24.36 -36.02
N VAL A 121 15.08 -25.38 -36.85
CA VAL A 121 13.99 -25.44 -37.81
C VAL A 121 12.71 -25.68 -36.99
N ASP A 122 12.01 -24.61 -36.65
CA ASP A 122 10.58 -24.74 -36.39
C ASP A 122 9.96 -25.25 -37.69
N VAL A 123 9.75 -26.56 -37.76
CA VAL A 123 8.88 -27.13 -38.78
C VAL A 123 7.46 -26.75 -38.37
N LEU A 124 7.08 -25.50 -38.61
CA LEU A 124 5.71 -25.13 -38.86
C LEU A 124 5.32 -25.78 -40.19
N SER A 125 5.05 -27.08 -40.16
CA SER A 125 4.06 -27.57 -41.11
C SER A 125 2.77 -26.85 -40.70
N SER A 126 2.24 -26.00 -41.58
CA SER A 126 0.83 -25.65 -41.55
C SER A 126 0.13 -26.76 -42.32
N PRO A 127 -0.20 -27.92 -41.72
CA PRO A 127 -1.01 -28.87 -42.44
C PRO A 127 -2.32 -28.16 -42.71
N ARG A 128 -2.65 -28.03 -43.98
CA ARG A 128 -3.91 -27.43 -44.43
C ARG A 128 -5.14 -28.15 -43.84
N LYS A 129 -4.94 -29.32 -43.23
CA LYS A 129 -5.95 -30.15 -42.57
C LYS A 129 -5.42 -30.72 -41.25
N VAL A 130 -6.05 -30.38 -40.12
CA VAL A 130 -5.72 -30.87 -38.77
C VAL A 130 -6.83 -31.82 -38.28
N PRO A 131 -6.59 -33.11 -38.04
CA PRO A 131 -7.65 -34.04 -37.62
C PRO A 131 -8.22 -33.67 -36.24
N VAL A 132 -9.55 -33.63 -36.12
CA VAL A 132 -10.26 -33.40 -34.84
C VAL A 132 -10.52 -34.73 -34.13
N THR A 133 -10.83 -35.78 -34.89
CA THR A 133 -10.99 -37.15 -34.38
C THR A 133 -10.49 -38.17 -35.41
N MET A 134 -9.95 -39.29 -34.93
CA MET A 134 -9.41 -40.37 -35.75
C MET A 134 -9.84 -41.72 -35.16
N ASP A 135 -10.28 -42.66 -36.00
CA ASP A 135 -10.60 -44.01 -35.55
C ASP A 135 -9.34 -44.88 -35.34
N LYS A 136 -9.54 -46.09 -34.80
CA LYS A 136 -8.43 -47.02 -34.47
C LYS A 136 -7.67 -47.54 -35.70
N ILE A 137 -8.15 -47.28 -36.92
CA ILE A 137 -7.50 -47.67 -38.19
C ILE A 137 -6.99 -46.45 -38.96
N GLY A 138 -7.00 -45.26 -38.36
CA GLY A 138 -6.38 -44.06 -38.91
C GLY A 138 -7.29 -43.20 -39.79
N GLN A 139 -8.60 -43.45 -39.83
CA GLN A 139 -9.53 -42.65 -40.63
C GLN A 139 -10.01 -41.41 -39.88
N VAL A 140 -10.04 -40.28 -40.57
CA VAL A 140 -10.40 -38.96 -40.03
C VAL A 140 -11.75 -38.55 -40.62
N ALA A 141 -12.79 -38.51 -39.79
CA ALA A 141 -14.13 -38.11 -40.23
C ALA A 141 -14.30 -36.58 -40.28
N ILE A 142 -13.60 -35.86 -39.39
CA ILE A 142 -13.69 -34.41 -39.20
C ILE A 142 -12.28 -33.84 -38.95
N TRP A 143 -11.93 -32.75 -39.62
CA TRP A 143 -10.65 -32.04 -39.51
C TRP A 143 -10.85 -30.51 -39.54
N LEU A 144 -9.88 -29.74 -39.07
CA LEU A 144 -9.81 -28.29 -39.27
C LEU A 144 -9.08 -28.01 -40.58
N GLU A 145 -9.67 -27.24 -41.48
CA GLU A 145 -9.04 -26.74 -42.70
C GLU A 145 -9.11 -25.22 -42.70
N ASP A 146 -7.96 -24.56 -42.80
CA ASP A 146 -7.83 -23.09 -42.68
C ASP A 146 -8.53 -22.50 -41.44
N GLY A 147 -8.54 -23.26 -40.34
CA GLY A 147 -9.16 -22.88 -39.06
C GLY A 147 -10.65 -23.20 -38.93
N LEU A 148 -11.30 -23.78 -39.94
CA LEU A 148 -12.73 -24.13 -39.95
C LEU A 148 -12.95 -25.64 -39.89
N ILE A 149 -14.05 -26.08 -39.29
CA ILE A 149 -14.43 -27.50 -39.24
C ILE A 149 -14.86 -27.99 -40.63
N ASN A 150 -14.21 -29.04 -41.12
CA ASN A 150 -14.51 -29.73 -42.37
C ASN A 150 -14.56 -31.26 -42.14
N GLY A 151 -15.19 -32.02 -43.03
CA GLY A 151 -15.45 -33.45 -42.82
C GLY A 151 -16.08 -34.14 -44.02
N THR A 152 -15.94 -35.46 -44.09
CA THR A 152 -16.63 -36.30 -45.10
C THR A 152 -17.97 -36.79 -44.57
N GLY A 153 -19.03 -36.70 -45.38
CA GLY A 153 -20.38 -37.16 -45.00
C GLY A 153 -21.17 -36.18 -44.11
N LEU A 154 -20.78 -34.91 -44.08
CA LEU A 154 -21.49 -33.86 -43.33
C LEU A 154 -22.94 -33.73 -43.83
N HIS A 155 -23.89 -33.76 -42.90
CA HIS A 155 -25.32 -33.58 -43.20
C HIS A 155 -25.57 -32.16 -43.71
N LYS A 156 -26.57 -31.97 -44.60
CA LYS A 156 -26.90 -30.67 -45.22
C LYS A 156 -27.20 -29.52 -44.24
N ASP A 157 -27.46 -29.87 -42.97
CA ASP A 157 -27.74 -28.92 -41.89
C ASP A 157 -26.47 -28.41 -41.17
N ILE A 158 -25.27 -28.84 -41.58
CA ILE A 158 -23.99 -28.34 -41.03
C ILE A 158 -23.53 -27.05 -41.73
N SER A 159 -23.88 -26.86 -43.00
CA SER A 159 -23.50 -25.67 -43.77
C SER A 159 -24.02 -24.32 -43.23
N PRO A 160 -25.17 -24.23 -42.52
CA PRO A 160 -25.61 -22.97 -41.90
C PRO A 160 -24.90 -22.63 -40.58
N VAL A 161 -24.17 -23.55 -39.95
CA VAL A 161 -23.54 -23.31 -38.63
C VAL A 161 -22.30 -22.41 -38.75
N LEU A 162 -21.67 -22.37 -39.92
CA LEU A 162 -20.50 -21.54 -40.21
C LEU A 162 -20.83 -20.07 -40.54
N ASP A 163 -22.11 -19.72 -40.68
CA ASP A 163 -22.59 -18.36 -40.95
C ASP A 163 -23.25 -17.72 -39.72
N MET A 164 -22.79 -18.07 -38.50
CA MET A 164 -23.15 -17.36 -37.26
C MET A 164 -22.44 -15.99 -37.17
N LYS A 165 -22.65 -15.13 -38.17
CA LYS A 165 -22.53 -13.68 -37.95
C LYS A 165 -23.76 -13.21 -37.18
N SER A 166 -23.51 -12.71 -35.97
CA SER A 166 -24.48 -12.07 -35.08
C SER A 166 -25.53 -12.99 -34.47
N ASN A 167 -25.32 -13.31 -33.19
CA ASN A 167 -26.28 -13.15 -32.11
C ASN A 167 -25.60 -13.73 -30.86
N ASN A 168 -25.45 -12.93 -29.79
CA ASN A 168 -24.88 -13.26 -28.47
C ASN A 168 -25.34 -14.63 -27.92
N ARG A 169 -24.78 -15.72 -28.44
CA ARG A 169 -25.15 -17.09 -28.10
C ARG A 169 -23.88 -17.81 -27.72
N LYS A 170 -23.81 -18.18 -26.44
CA LYS A 170 -22.84 -19.15 -25.93
C LYS A 170 -23.08 -20.47 -26.64
N VAL A 171 -22.12 -20.92 -27.43
CA VAL A 171 -22.13 -22.23 -28.10
C VAL A 171 -21.25 -23.17 -27.28
N ALA A 172 -21.87 -24.08 -26.53
CA ALA A 172 -21.14 -25.09 -25.78
C ALA A 172 -20.32 -25.98 -26.72
N LEU A 173 -19.02 -26.11 -26.46
CA LEU A 173 -18.14 -27.06 -27.15
C LEU A 173 -18.17 -28.44 -26.49
N ASN A 174 -18.51 -28.48 -25.20
CA ASN A 174 -18.78 -29.71 -24.47
C ASN A 174 -19.90 -29.49 -23.45
N VAL A 175 -20.72 -30.51 -23.26
CA VAL A 175 -21.76 -30.57 -22.22
C VAL A 175 -21.60 -31.90 -21.50
N ASP A 176 -21.52 -31.90 -20.17
CA ASP A 176 -21.48 -33.15 -19.40
C ASP A 176 -22.87 -33.78 -19.22
N GLY A 177 -22.93 -34.97 -18.62
CA GLY A 177 -24.19 -35.69 -18.38
C GLY A 177 -25.16 -35.00 -17.41
N GLU A 178 -24.72 -33.94 -16.74
CA GLU A 178 -25.51 -33.09 -15.85
C GLU A 178 -25.90 -31.75 -16.51
N GLY A 179 -25.50 -31.51 -17.76
CA GLY A 179 -25.80 -30.29 -18.51
C GLY A 179 -24.81 -29.13 -18.30
N LYS A 180 -23.65 -29.36 -17.68
CA LYS A 180 -22.63 -28.32 -17.45
C LYS A 180 -21.69 -28.21 -18.64
N VAL A 181 -21.27 -26.97 -18.93
CA VAL A 181 -20.43 -26.63 -20.09
C VAL A 181 -19.05 -26.22 -19.60
N ALA A 182 -18.01 -26.97 -19.97
CA ALA A 182 -16.64 -26.64 -19.55
C ALA A 182 -15.95 -25.66 -20.49
N ILE A 183 -16.27 -25.68 -21.78
CA ILE A 183 -15.69 -24.85 -22.83
C ILE A 183 -16.82 -24.41 -23.76
N TRP A 184 -16.88 -23.14 -24.12
CA TRP A 184 -17.86 -22.60 -25.07
C TRP A 184 -17.26 -21.53 -25.95
N ILE A 185 -17.87 -21.29 -27.11
CA ILE A 185 -17.61 -20.11 -27.91
C ILE A 185 -18.62 -19.03 -27.53
N GLU A 186 -18.15 -17.82 -27.28
CA GLU A 186 -18.98 -16.64 -27.09
C GLU A 186 -18.38 -15.51 -27.94
N ASP A 187 -19.21 -14.91 -28.79
CA ASP A 187 -18.80 -13.82 -29.69
C ASP A 187 -17.56 -14.15 -30.57
N GLY A 188 -17.42 -15.43 -30.94
CA GLY A 188 -16.31 -15.93 -31.75
C GLY A 188 -15.02 -16.22 -30.98
N LEU A 189 -15.03 -16.07 -29.64
CA LEU A 189 -13.89 -16.33 -28.75
C LEU A 189 -14.12 -17.60 -27.92
N VAL A 190 -13.02 -18.33 -27.65
CA VAL A 190 -13.05 -19.50 -26.76
C VAL A 190 -13.10 -19.06 -25.31
N ASN A 191 -14.10 -19.54 -24.58
CA ASN A 191 -14.24 -19.41 -23.14
C ASN A 191 -14.25 -20.78 -22.46
N MET A 192 -13.90 -20.83 -21.18
CA MET A 192 -13.93 -22.06 -20.39
C MET A 192 -14.14 -21.83 -18.89
N SER A 193 -14.75 -22.80 -18.21
CA SER A 193 -14.94 -22.81 -16.77
C SER A 193 -13.76 -23.52 -16.10
N GLY A 194 -12.77 -22.72 -15.69
CA GLY A 194 -11.59 -23.19 -14.98
C GLY A 194 -10.40 -23.47 -15.90
N LEU A 195 -9.24 -22.96 -15.50
CA LEU A 195 -7.95 -23.20 -16.11
C LEU A 195 -7.01 -23.77 -15.06
N HIS A 196 -6.18 -24.74 -15.44
CA HIS A 196 -5.11 -25.22 -14.56
C HIS A 196 -4.09 -24.09 -14.34
N SER A 197 -3.54 -23.97 -13.14
CA SER A 197 -2.65 -22.85 -12.76
C SER A 197 -1.37 -22.78 -13.60
N ASP A 198 -0.92 -23.90 -14.15
CA ASP A 198 0.23 -23.96 -15.05
C ASP A 198 -0.10 -23.40 -16.44
N VAL A 199 -1.28 -23.69 -16.99
CA VAL A 199 -1.76 -23.11 -18.26
C VAL A 199 -1.96 -21.60 -18.11
N LEU A 200 -2.45 -21.15 -16.95
CA LEU A 200 -2.58 -19.74 -16.65
C LEU A 200 -1.22 -19.03 -16.63
N ARG A 201 -0.19 -19.67 -16.05
CA ARG A 201 1.18 -19.15 -16.02
C ARG A 201 1.80 -19.06 -17.42
N ASP A 202 1.56 -20.05 -18.26
CA ASP A 202 2.06 -20.04 -19.65
C ASP A 202 1.38 -18.97 -20.50
N ILE A 203 0.08 -18.74 -20.31
CA ILE A 203 -0.63 -17.64 -21.01
C ILE A 203 -0.10 -16.28 -20.52
N ILE A 204 0.06 -16.09 -19.21
CA ILE A 204 0.56 -14.84 -18.63
C ILE A 204 2.01 -14.57 -19.07
N SER A 205 2.86 -15.60 -19.19
CA SER A 205 4.26 -15.44 -19.60
C SER A 205 4.43 -15.06 -21.08
N GLN A 206 3.39 -15.25 -21.90
CA GLN A 206 3.37 -14.88 -23.33
C GLN A 206 2.73 -13.51 -23.58
N ILE A 207 2.14 -12.89 -22.56
CA ILE A 207 1.63 -11.53 -22.64
C ILE A 207 2.72 -10.61 -22.08
N GLU A 208 3.24 -9.69 -22.89
CA GLU A 208 3.96 -8.52 -22.37
C GLU A 208 2.96 -7.66 -21.60
N LEU A 209 2.74 -8.00 -20.33
CA LEU A 209 2.15 -7.07 -19.39
C LEU A 209 3.17 -5.97 -19.19
N PRO A 210 2.81 -4.68 -19.34
CA PRO A 210 3.72 -3.61 -18.97
C PRO A 210 4.19 -3.89 -17.54
N ASP A 211 5.51 -3.88 -17.35
CA ASP A 211 6.17 -4.05 -16.05
C ASP A 211 5.94 -2.80 -15.19
N GLU A 212 4.68 -2.44 -15.00
CA GLU A 212 4.27 -1.60 -13.89
C GLU A 212 4.17 -2.53 -12.69
N THR A 213 5.31 -2.77 -12.05
CA THR A 213 5.33 -3.25 -10.67
C THR A 213 4.30 -2.38 -9.92
N PRO A 214 3.19 -2.94 -9.40
CA PRO A 214 2.09 -2.12 -8.93
C PRO A 214 2.57 -1.14 -7.87
N LYS A 215 2.39 0.15 -8.11
CA LYS A 215 2.91 1.18 -7.20
C LYS A 215 2.26 1.01 -5.83
N ASN A 216 3.09 0.88 -4.80
CA ASN A 216 2.68 0.78 -3.40
C ASN A 216 2.22 2.13 -2.82
N ILE A 217 2.41 3.22 -3.58
CA ILE A 217 2.20 4.61 -3.18
C ILE A 217 1.69 5.40 -4.40
N SER A 218 0.71 6.27 -4.20
CA SER A 218 0.19 7.19 -5.24
C SER A 218 1.00 8.49 -5.36
N GLY A 219 0.66 9.33 -6.35
CA GLY A 219 1.40 10.57 -6.67
C GLY A 219 1.19 11.76 -5.71
N ALA A 220 0.32 11.65 -4.70
CA ALA A 220 0.03 12.69 -3.72
C ALA A 220 -0.55 13.99 -4.34
N GLY A 221 -1.24 13.89 -5.49
CA GLY A 221 -1.76 15.04 -6.25
C GLY A 221 -2.96 15.73 -5.60
N THR A 222 -3.76 14.99 -4.84
CA THR A 222 -5.00 15.51 -4.21
C THR A 222 -4.73 16.37 -2.96
N LEU A 223 -3.52 16.32 -2.40
CA LEU A 223 -3.14 17.06 -1.18
C LEU A 223 -2.92 18.56 -1.35
N TRP A 224 -3.32 19.18 -2.46
CA TRP A 224 -3.02 20.58 -2.75
C TRP A 224 -3.51 21.55 -1.67
N LYS A 225 -4.72 21.34 -1.12
CA LYS A 225 -5.32 22.20 -0.07
C LYS A 225 -4.54 22.10 1.23
N TYR A 226 -4.23 20.87 1.63
CA TYR A 226 -3.37 20.59 2.77
C TYR A 226 -1.99 21.27 2.62
N ARG A 227 -1.32 21.07 1.47
CA ARG A 227 0.00 21.66 1.19
C ARG A 227 -0.02 23.18 1.22
N ALA A 228 -1.06 23.81 0.68
CA ALA A 228 -1.21 25.26 0.72
C ALA A 228 -1.33 25.78 2.17
N LYS A 229 -2.13 25.11 3.01
CA LYS A 229 -2.26 25.45 4.43
C LYS A 229 -0.97 25.18 5.22
N LYS A 230 -0.29 24.07 4.93
CA LYS A 230 1.01 23.72 5.52
C LYS A 230 2.06 24.76 5.16
N ALA A 231 2.13 25.21 3.91
CA ALA A 231 3.06 26.25 3.48
C ALA A 231 2.86 27.56 4.26
N LYS A 232 1.62 27.93 4.57
CA LYS A 232 1.33 29.08 5.46
C LYS A 232 1.92 28.85 6.86
N LEU A 233 1.71 27.67 7.47
CA LEU A 233 2.26 27.34 8.78
C LEU A 233 3.79 27.28 8.79
N ASP A 234 4.42 26.75 7.74
CA ASP A 234 5.87 26.74 7.56
C ASP A 234 6.42 28.19 7.50
N LEU A 235 5.68 29.11 6.87
CA LEU A 235 5.95 30.55 6.84
C LEU A 235 5.49 31.31 8.10
N LYS A 236 5.05 30.61 9.15
CA LYS A 236 4.53 31.20 10.40
C LYS A 236 3.34 32.14 10.21
N GLN A 237 2.54 31.90 9.17
CA GLN A 237 1.26 32.56 8.95
C GLN A 237 0.12 31.76 9.56
N GLU A 238 -0.98 32.43 9.89
CA GLU A 238 -2.16 31.77 10.46
C GLU A 238 -2.83 30.84 9.44
N ALA A 239 -3.04 29.58 9.84
CA ALA A 239 -3.81 28.60 9.11
C ALA A 239 -4.27 27.47 10.04
N LYS A 240 -5.39 26.82 9.70
CA LYS A 240 -5.84 25.57 10.37
C LYS A 240 -5.76 24.42 9.38
N ILE A 241 -5.00 23.40 9.72
CA ILE A 241 -5.05 22.09 9.07
C ILE A 241 -5.92 21.16 9.91
N THR A 242 -6.84 20.45 9.27
CA THR A 242 -7.64 19.37 9.89
C THR A 242 -7.24 18.01 9.31
N ILE A 243 -6.86 17.08 10.18
CA ILE A 243 -6.53 15.69 9.80
C ILE A 243 -7.56 14.77 10.45
N GLY A 244 -8.27 14.00 9.64
CA GLY A 244 -9.22 12.98 10.09
C GLY A 244 -8.65 11.57 9.94
N LEU A 245 -8.90 10.70 10.92
CA LEU A 245 -8.59 9.27 10.85
C LEU A 245 -9.88 8.47 11.03
N SER A 246 -10.20 7.66 10.04
CA SER A 246 -11.36 6.77 9.99
C SER A 246 -10.91 5.36 9.65
N GLY A 247 -11.77 4.38 9.93
CA GLY A 247 -11.49 2.99 9.65
C GLY A 247 -11.89 2.10 10.82
N ASP A 248 -11.06 1.10 11.10
CA ASP A 248 -11.34 0.16 12.17
C ASP A 248 -10.64 0.51 13.49
N SER A 249 -10.33 -0.50 14.31
CA SER A 249 -9.61 -0.34 15.58
C SER A 249 -8.25 0.36 15.43
N TRP A 250 -7.65 0.36 14.24
CA TRP A 250 -6.43 1.11 13.94
C TRP A 250 -6.60 2.63 14.08
N THR A 251 -7.83 3.11 13.92
CA THR A 251 -8.20 4.54 14.02
C THR A 251 -9.22 4.82 15.12
N GLU A 252 -9.80 3.78 15.73
CA GLU A 252 -10.45 3.91 17.03
C GLU A 252 -9.40 4.09 18.13
N HIS A 253 -8.38 3.23 18.20
CA HIS A 253 -7.31 3.35 19.18
C HIS A 253 -6.48 4.62 18.95
N LYS A 254 -5.95 5.18 20.04
CA LYS A 254 -5.17 6.43 19.94
C LYS A 254 -3.78 6.26 19.33
N THR A 255 -3.20 5.06 19.33
CA THR A 255 -1.76 4.86 19.08
C THR A 255 -1.25 5.59 17.83
N ILE A 256 -1.90 5.37 16.68
CA ILE A 256 -1.50 6.00 15.40
C ILE A 256 -1.84 7.48 15.39
N ALA A 257 -3.08 7.83 15.77
CA ALA A 257 -3.56 9.20 15.76
C ALA A 257 -2.76 10.12 16.70
N GLN A 258 -2.32 9.62 17.87
CA GLN A 258 -1.54 10.38 18.85
C GLN A 258 -0.11 10.63 18.37
N VAL A 259 0.50 9.67 17.67
CA VAL A 259 1.82 9.87 17.04
C VAL A 259 1.75 11.00 16.01
N ILE A 260 0.74 10.97 15.13
CA ILE A 260 0.50 12.02 14.14
C ILE A 260 0.25 13.37 14.84
N ALA A 261 -0.61 13.39 15.84
CA ALA A 261 -0.94 14.59 16.61
C ALA A 261 0.30 15.20 17.26
N ASN A 262 1.10 14.41 17.99
CA ASN A 262 2.31 14.89 18.66
C ASN A 262 3.28 15.55 17.67
N TYR A 263 3.58 14.90 16.54
CA TYR A 263 4.48 15.47 15.54
C TYR A 263 4.01 16.85 15.04
N PHE A 264 2.74 16.95 14.68
CA PHE A 264 2.21 18.19 14.14
C PHE A 264 2.02 19.28 15.20
N TYR A 265 1.66 18.91 16.43
CA TYR A 265 1.50 19.84 17.54
C TYR A 265 2.84 20.44 17.95
N ASP A 266 3.90 19.63 18.00
CA ASP A 266 5.25 20.11 18.30
C ASP A 266 5.75 21.11 17.24
N ARG A 267 5.38 20.92 15.98
CA ARG A 267 5.85 21.74 14.86
C ARG A 267 5.03 23.01 14.62
N TYR A 268 3.71 22.92 14.73
CA TYR A 268 2.79 23.99 14.32
C TYR A 268 1.79 24.43 15.41
N GLY A 269 1.80 23.76 16.56
CA GLY A 269 0.83 23.99 17.62
C GLY A 269 -0.50 23.25 17.40
N LYS A 270 -1.18 22.97 18.51
CA LYS A 270 -2.50 22.34 18.53
C LYS A 270 -3.60 23.36 18.22
N ALA A 271 -4.35 23.16 17.15
CA ALA A 271 -5.47 24.01 16.75
C ALA A 271 -6.81 23.63 17.38
N GLY A 272 -6.90 22.44 17.99
CA GLY A 272 -8.10 21.89 18.64
C GLY A 272 -7.91 20.42 19.02
N ASP A 273 -8.83 19.89 19.82
CA ASP A 273 -8.90 18.46 20.14
C ASP A 273 -9.82 17.70 19.17
N GLY A 274 -10.61 18.41 18.35
CA GLY A 274 -11.38 17.82 17.26
C GLY A 274 -12.53 16.93 17.75
N TRP A 275 -12.85 15.88 16.99
CA TRP A 275 -13.92 14.92 17.31
C TRP A 275 -13.52 13.98 18.46
N LEU A 276 -14.43 13.82 19.43
CA LEU A 276 -14.24 12.99 20.62
C LEU A 276 -15.36 11.92 20.69
N GLN A 277 -14.97 10.67 20.45
CA GLN A 277 -15.86 9.50 20.44
C GLN A 277 -16.26 9.06 21.86
N LEU A 278 -17.41 8.38 21.98
CA LEU A 278 -17.98 7.99 23.29
C LEU A 278 -17.89 6.51 23.63
N ASN A 279 -17.96 5.63 22.63
CA ASN A 279 -17.92 4.18 22.85
C ASN A 279 -16.51 3.65 22.63
N ILE A 280 -15.59 4.10 23.49
CA ILE A 280 -14.19 3.73 23.38
C ILE A 280 -13.61 3.37 24.74
N ASP A 281 -12.79 2.31 24.77
CA ASP A 281 -12.06 1.93 25.96
C ASP A 281 -11.03 3.01 26.32
N ASN A 282 -11.03 3.47 27.57
CA ASN A 282 -9.91 4.25 28.07
C ASN A 282 -8.64 3.39 28.03
N PRO A 283 -7.47 3.96 27.69
CA PRO A 283 -7.20 5.38 27.51
C PRO A 283 -7.11 5.79 26.03
N ASN A 284 -8.01 5.31 25.15
CA ASN A 284 -7.88 5.52 23.71
C ASN A 284 -8.43 6.86 23.19
N LEU A 285 -8.80 7.82 24.05
CA LEU A 285 -8.98 9.21 23.61
C LEU A 285 -7.64 9.92 23.43
N LEU A 286 -7.60 10.90 22.52
CA LEU A 286 -6.40 11.70 22.26
C LEU A 286 -6.11 12.66 23.43
N ASN A 287 -4.86 13.10 23.50
CA ASN A 287 -4.40 14.21 24.34
C ASN A 287 -4.71 14.05 25.84
N ASN A 288 -4.74 12.78 26.29
CA ASN A 288 -5.05 12.40 27.67
C ASN A 288 -6.43 12.86 28.14
N ILE A 289 -7.37 13.09 27.22
CA ILE A 289 -8.76 13.31 27.56
C ILE A 289 -9.30 12.01 28.19
N VAL A 290 -10.08 12.15 29.26
CA VAL A 290 -10.66 11.02 30.00
C VAL A 290 -12.17 11.08 29.88
N LEU A 291 -12.78 9.95 29.51
CA LEU A 291 -14.21 9.79 29.40
C LEU A 291 -14.69 8.72 30.38
N THR A 292 -15.70 9.01 31.18
CA THR A 292 -16.37 8.01 32.02
C THR A 292 -17.86 8.03 31.74
N ARG A 293 -18.50 6.86 31.75
CA ARG A 293 -19.94 6.75 31.54
C ARG A 293 -20.53 5.63 32.36
N THR A 294 -21.76 5.80 32.84
CA THR A 294 -22.49 4.81 33.64
C THR A 294 -23.97 4.84 33.28
N GLY A 295 -24.62 3.69 33.22
CA GLY A 295 -26.07 3.59 32.97
C GLY A 295 -26.51 3.81 31.52
N TRP A 296 -25.57 3.84 30.56
CA TRP A 296 -25.86 4.00 29.14
C TRP A 296 -25.85 2.68 28.38
N SER A 297 -26.83 2.48 27.51
CA SER A 297 -26.75 1.48 26.44
C SER A 297 -25.89 2.00 25.28
N VAL A 298 -25.39 1.08 24.45
CA VAL A 298 -24.49 1.37 23.32
C VAL A 298 -25.09 0.81 22.06
N TYR A 299 -25.05 1.59 20.99
CA TYR A 299 -25.11 1.08 19.63
C TYR A 299 -23.70 1.11 19.02
N ASP A 300 -23.35 0.03 18.35
CA ASP A 300 -22.12 -0.08 17.59
C ASP A 300 -22.40 -0.75 16.23
N ALA A 301 -22.09 -0.03 15.15
CA ALA A 301 -22.26 -0.50 13.78
C ALA A 301 -21.45 -1.77 13.46
N SER A 302 -20.33 -2.02 14.15
CA SER A 302 -19.50 -3.22 13.93
C SER A 302 -20.13 -4.50 14.47
N THR A 303 -20.89 -4.40 15.57
CA THR A 303 -21.49 -5.56 16.27
C THR A 303 -22.97 -5.78 15.96
N THR A 304 -23.65 -4.76 15.43
CA THR A 304 -25.09 -4.82 15.15
C THR A 304 -25.35 -5.19 13.71
N SER A 305 -26.13 -6.24 13.42
CA SER A 305 -26.47 -6.61 12.03
C SER A 305 -27.51 -5.70 11.37
N GLY A 306 -28.47 -5.18 12.16
CA GLY A 306 -29.55 -4.33 11.69
C GLY A 306 -29.15 -2.87 11.44
N ALA A 307 -30.06 -2.15 10.77
CA ALA A 307 -29.98 -0.70 10.65
C ALA A 307 -30.02 -0.04 12.04
N PRO A 308 -29.36 1.12 12.20
CA PRO A 308 -29.36 1.85 13.47
C PRO A 308 -30.77 2.37 13.78
N THR A 309 -31.18 2.28 15.05
CA THR A 309 -32.50 2.76 15.51
C THR A 309 -32.61 4.29 15.46
N TYR A 310 -31.50 4.97 15.73
CA TYR A 310 -31.36 6.42 15.63
C TYR A 310 -30.34 6.74 14.53
N PRO A 311 -30.28 7.97 13.99
CA PRO A 311 -29.16 8.37 13.13
C PRO A 311 -27.82 8.02 13.77
N THR A 312 -26.81 7.73 12.97
CA THR A 312 -25.46 7.38 13.47
C THR A 312 -24.47 8.46 13.09
N SER A 313 -23.54 8.77 14.00
CA SER A 313 -22.42 9.65 13.69
C SER A 313 -21.45 8.97 12.70
N MET A 314 -20.51 9.73 12.12
CA MET A 314 -19.49 9.21 11.19
C MET A 314 -18.60 8.10 11.79
N ASP A 315 -18.51 7.98 13.11
CA ASP A 315 -17.83 6.87 13.80
C ASP A 315 -18.69 5.60 13.96
N GLY A 316 -19.96 5.65 13.57
CA GLY A 316 -20.85 4.50 13.64
C GLY A 316 -21.23 4.07 15.06
N GLN A 317 -21.04 4.92 16.06
CA GLN A 317 -21.35 4.62 17.46
C GLN A 317 -22.24 5.70 18.08
N TYR A 318 -23.03 5.30 19.07
CA TYR A 318 -23.71 6.23 19.97
C TYR A 318 -24.06 5.55 21.28
N ILE A 319 -24.27 6.37 22.32
CA ILE A 319 -24.82 5.91 23.59
C ILE A 319 -26.25 6.41 23.75
N TYR A 320 -27.11 5.63 24.39
CA TYR A 320 -28.50 6.01 24.60
C TYR A 320 -29.08 5.50 25.93
N SER A 321 -30.08 6.20 26.44
CA SER A 321 -30.85 5.78 27.61
C SER A 321 -32.23 6.43 27.61
N ALA A 322 -33.22 5.68 28.08
CA ALA A 322 -34.56 6.18 28.36
C ALA A 322 -34.80 6.44 29.86
N GLY A 323 -33.80 6.11 30.71
CA GLY A 323 -33.86 6.32 32.16
C GLY A 323 -33.39 7.71 32.58
N THR A 324 -33.26 7.88 33.90
CA THR A 324 -32.84 9.14 34.53
C THR A 324 -31.44 9.10 35.15
N ASP A 325 -30.88 7.90 35.33
CA ASP A 325 -29.71 7.69 36.19
C ASP A 325 -28.38 7.67 35.42
N ALA A 326 -28.44 7.74 34.09
CA ALA A 326 -27.25 7.65 33.26
C ALA A 326 -26.41 8.93 33.39
N THR A 327 -25.09 8.75 33.50
CA THR A 327 -24.12 9.85 33.64
C THR A 327 -22.97 9.67 32.66
N LEU A 328 -22.43 10.79 32.18
CA LEU A 328 -21.30 10.85 31.27
C LEU A 328 -20.39 12.01 31.70
N SER A 329 -19.09 11.77 31.82
CA SER A 329 -18.10 12.81 32.10
C SER A 329 -17.01 12.78 31.06
N LEU A 330 -16.61 13.96 30.60
CA LEU A 330 -15.44 14.19 29.77
C LEU A 330 -14.57 15.20 30.51
N SER A 331 -13.30 14.89 30.74
CA SER A 331 -12.38 15.75 31.48
C SER A 331 -11.06 15.91 30.76
N ASN A 332 -10.28 16.92 31.20
CA ASN A 332 -8.99 17.27 30.63
C ASN A 332 -9.07 17.80 29.18
N VAL A 333 -10.16 18.51 28.84
CA VAL A 333 -10.35 19.14 27.52
C VAL A 333 -9.82 20.57 27.53
N PHE A 334 -9.03 20.95 26.54
CA PHE A 334 -8.48 22.31 26.40
C PHE A 334 -8.99 22.94 25.10
N SER A 335 -10.07 23.73 25.20
CA SER A 335 -10.79 24.26 24.04
C SER A 335 -11.36 25.65 24.32
N LYS A 336 -11.74 26.38 23.26
CA LYS A 336 -12.51 27.63 23.34
C LYS A 336 -14.03 27.38 23.34
N ALA A 337 -14.44 26.31 22.68
CA ALA A 337 -15.83 25.88 22.64
C ALA A 337 -15.93 24.36 22.49
N ILE A 338 -17.03 23.80 22.98
CA ILE A 338 -17.33 22.37 22.85
C ILE A 338 -18.75 22.21 22.33
N ARG A 339 -18.90 21.42 21.27
CA ARG A 339 -20.19 20.98 20.75
C ARG A 339 -20.54 19.64 21.37
N ILE A 340 -21.76 19.51 21.88
CA ILE A 340 -22.32 18.24 22.36
C ILE A 340 -23.32 17.77 21.32
N PHE A 341 -23.04 16.66 20.63
CA PHE A 341 -23.93 16.12 19.60
C PHE A 341 -24.94 15.16 20.22
N TYR A 342 -26.22 15.41 19.97
CA TYR A 342 -27.32 14.65 20.53
C TYR A 342 -28.43 14.39 19.50
N TYR A 343 -29.26 13.39 19.77
CA TYR A 343 -30.44 13.10 18.96
C TYR A 343 -31.57 14.04 19.29
N ASP A 344 -32.06 14.75 18.29
CA ASP A 344 -33.16 15.70 18.40
C ASP A 344 -34.53 15.01 18.46
N GLY A 345 -34.70 14.14 19.45
CA GLY A 345 -35.93 13.41 19.74
C GLY A 345 -36.75 14.09 20.84
N ASN A 346 -37.24 13.28 21.79
CA ASN A 346 -38.03 13.74 22.95
C ASN A 346 -37.28 13.69 24.29
N GLY A 347 -36.03 13.22 24.31
CA GLY A 347 -35.19 13.14 25.51
C GLY A 347 -34.77 14.51 26.04
N THR A 348 -34.45 14.55 27.33
CA THR A 348 -33.87 15.72 28.00
C THR A 348 -32.62 15.29 28.76
N PHE A 349 -31.52 16.03 28.59
CA PHE A 349 -30.30 15.85 29.37
C PHE A 349 -29.85 17.18 29.97
N ASN A 350 -29.10 17.12 31.05
CA ASN A 350 -28.45 18.29 31.63
C ASN A 350 -26.96 18.21 31.35
N TYR A 351 -26.31 19.36 31.16
CA TYR A 351 -24.85 19.44 31.18
C TYR A 351 -24.35 20.47 32.20
N THR A 352 -23.19 20.21 32.77
CA THR A 352 -22.45 21.14 33.66
C THR A 352 -21.02 21.29 33.18
N ILE A 353 -20.48 22.50 33.32
CA ILE A 353 -19.10 22.83 32.95
C ILE A 353 -18.33 23.16 34.22
N ASN A 354 -17.30 22.38 34.55
CA ASN A 354 -16.48 22.59 35.76
C ASN A 354 -17.31 22.73 37.05
N GLY A 355 -18.43 21.99 37.15
CA GLY A 355 -19.33 22.05 38.31
C GLY A 355 -20.24 23.28 38.37
N SER A 356 -20.39 24.02 37.26
CA SER A 356 -21.35 25.12 37.12
C SER A 356 -22.80 24.66 37.35
N THR A 357 -23.71 25.62 37.43
CA THR A 357 -25.15 25.35 37.38
C THR A 357 -25.51 24.49 36.15
N PRO A 358 -26.31 23.42 36.32
CA PRO A 358 -26.75 22.60 35.20
C PRO A 358 -27.57 23.39 34.18
N VAL A 359 -27.34 23.09 32.90
CA VAL A 359 -28.12 23.59 31.77
C VAL A 359 -28.88 22.42 31.16
N SER A 360 -30.21 22.52 31.13
CA SER A 360 -31.08 21.50 30.51
C SER A 360 -31.20 21.70 29.00
N VAL A 361 -31.05 20.61 28.26
CA VAL A 361 -31.22 20.52 26.81
C VAL A 361 -32.30 19.50 26.52
N LYS A 362 -33.35 19.92 25.82
CA LYS A 362 -34.46 19.07 25.39
C LYS A 362 -34.49 18.99 23.87
N GLY A 363 -34.67 17.78 23.34
CA GLY A 363 -34.85 17.57 21.90
C GLY A 363 -36.10 18.28 21.36
N GLY A 364 -35.97 18.81 20.15
CA GLY A 364 -37.00 19.51 19.37
C GLY A 364 -37.85 18.61 18.47
N GLY A 365 -37.53 17.30 18.37
CA GLY A 365 -38.33 16.31 17.65
C GLY A 365 -38.08 16.22 16.14
N THR A 366 -36.95 16.73 15.62
CA THR A 366 -36.61 16.58 14.19
C THR A 366 -36.06 15.20 13.83
N ASN A 367 -35.73 14.36 14.82
CA ASN A 367 -35.14 13.02 14.64
C ASN A 367 -33.81 13.04 13.86
N LYS A 368 -33.02 14.10 14.02
CA LYS A 368 -31.69 14.27 13.43
C LYS A 368 -30.61 14.37 14.51
N ILE A 369 -29.35 14.26 14.10
CA ILE A 369 -28.20 14.67 14.89
C ILE A 369 -28.14 16.19 14.87
N VAL A 370 -28.20 16.79 16.06
CA VAL A 370 -28.00 18.24 16.25
C VAL A 370 -26.97 18.46 17.37
N SER A 371 -26.60 19.70 17.63
CA SER A 371 -25.65 20.02 18.70
C SER A 371 -26.02 21.26 19.49
N VAL A 372 -25.72 21.25 20.78
CA VAL A 372 -25.62 22.46 21.61
C VAL A 372 -24.15 22.87 21.69
N VAL A 373 -23.88 24.18 21.64
CA VAL A 373 -22.51 24.73 21.70
C VAL A 373 -22.29 25.41 23.05
N VAL A 374 -21.26 24.96 23.77
CA VAL A 374 -20.72 25.62 24.95
C VAL A 374 -19.57 26.51 24.50
N SER A 375 -19.68 27.82 24.65
CA SER A 375 -18.69 28.80 24.17
C SER A 375 -18.01 29.56 25.33
N GLY A 376 -16.91 30.26 25.02
CA GLY A 376 -16.25 31.15 25.98
C GLY A 376 -15.37 30.41 27.00
N LEU A 377 -14.91 29.21 26.66
CA LEU A 377 -14.02 28.42 27.51
C LEU A 377 -12.59 28.96 27.47
N ASP A 378 -11.91 28.90 28.61
CA ASP A 378 -10.50 29.28 28.74
C ASP A 378 -9.63 28.11 28.28
N ILE A 379 -9.09 28.20 27.07
CA ILE A 379 -8.26 27.16 26.45
C ILE A 379 -6.99 26.82 27.26
N THR A 380 -6.58 27.67 28.20
CA THR A 380 -5.41 27.42 29.06
C THR A 380 -5.73 26.57 30.29
N LYS A 381 -7.03 26.30 30.54
CA LYS A 381 -7.50 25.54 31.70
C LYS A 381 -8.19 24.26 31.25
N ALA A 382 -7.91 23.18 31.96
CA ALA A 382 -8.63 21.93 31.77
C ALA A 382 -10.12 22.14 32.05
N THR A 383 -10.95 21.74 31.09
CA THR A 383 -12.41 21.76 31.20
C THR A 383 -12.92 20.35 31.40
N SER A 384 -13.88 20.22 32.32
CA SER A 384 -14.70 19.03 32.51
C SER A 384 -16.15 19.32 32.13
N ILE A 385 -16.75 18.45 31.34
CA ILE A 385 -18.16 18.40 31.02
C ILE A 385 -18.76 17.20 31.72
N ASN A 386 -19.84 17.40 32.47
CA ASN A 386 -20.65 16.29 32.96
C ASN A 386 -22.06 16.38 32.40
N ILE A 387 -22.60 15.25 31.98
CA ILE A 387 -23.96 15.07 31.50
C ILE A 387 -24.68 14.10 32.44
N ASP A 388 -25.92 14.43 32.80
CA ASP A 388 -26.84 13.57 33.53
C ASP A 388 -28.24 13.63 32.91
N LEU A 389 -29.08 12.65 33.25
CA LEU A 389 -30.44 12.50 32.72
C LEU A 389 -31.52 12.84 33.75
N SER A 390 -31.20 13.66 34.76
CA SER A 390 -32.18 14.05 35.79
C SER A 390 -33.36 14.78 35.14
N GLY A 391 -34.57 14.27 35.36
CA GLY A 391 -35.80 14.82 34.76
C GLY A 391 -36.07 14.39 33.32
N ASN A 392 -35.30 13.45 32.76
CA ASN A 392 -35.59 12.86 31.46
C ASN A 392 -36.90 12.04 31.49
N ALA A 393 -37.72 12.21 30.45
CA ALA A 393 -38.97 11.45 30.25
C ALA A 393 -39.06 10.82 28.84
N GLY A 394 -38.00 10.93 28.04
CA GLY A 394 -37.90 10.38 26.70
C GLY A 394 -36.63 9.57 26.51
N THR A 395 -36.18 9.40 25.27
CA THR A 395 -34.88 8.77 25.00
C THR A 395 -33.84 9.82 24.67
N VAL A 396 -32.75 9.83 25.43
CA VAL A 396 -31.55 10.60 25.12
C VAL A 396 -30.56 9.73 24.36
N VAL A 397 -29.99 10.29 23.30
CA VAL A 397 -28.86 9.70 22.57
C VAL A 397 -27.77 10.76 22.46
N ILE A 398 -26.54 10.40 22.81
CA ILE A 398 -25.35 11.26 22.64
C ILE A 398 -24.42 10.57 21.64
N TYR A 399 -23.91 11.34 20.69
CA TYR A 399 -23.07 10.85 19.59
C TYR A 399 -21.59 11.08 19.82
N GLY A 400 -21.24 12.21 20.41
CA GLY A 400 -19.86 12.62 20.60
C GLY A 400 -19.76 14.08 20.97
N PHE A 401 -18.52 14.54 21.07
CA PHE A 401 -18.20 15.94 21.23
C PHE A 401 -17.30 16.43 20.11
N TYR A 402 -17.31 17.74 19.86
CA TYR A 402 -16.28 18.38 19.05
C TYR A 402 -15.69 19.55 19.82
N ALA A 403 -14.38 19.49 20.08
CA ALA A 403 -13.65 20.45 20.90
C ALA A 403 -12.85 21.43 20.02
N GLU A 404 -13.39 22.65 19.88
CA GLU A 404 -12.86 23.73 19.06
C GLU A 404 -11.70 24.44 19.78
N GLY A 405 -10.51 24.45 19.19
CA GLY A 405 -9.34 25.10 19.80
C GLY A 405 -9.08 26.52 19.32
N THR A 406 -7.82 26.84 19.06
CA THR A 406 -7.39 28.19 18.70
C THR A 406 -7.84 28.65 17.32
N GLY A 407 -8.04 27.70 16.40
CA GLY A 407 -8.20 27.97 14.97
C GLY A 407 -6.89 28.17 14.21
N ASN A 408 -5.73 27.93 14.84
CA ASN A 408 -4.41 28.07 14.22
C ASN A 408 -3.49 26.89 14.61
N GLY A 409 -2.81 26.30 13.63
CA GLY A 409 -2.00 25.08 13.77
C GLY A 409 -2.66 23.86 13.15
N VAL A 410 -2.51 22.69 13.79
CA VAL A 410 -3.10 21.42 13.33
C VAL A 410 -4.10 20.88 14.34
N GLU A 411 -5.22 20.38 13.84
CA GLU A 411 -6.22 19.63 14.60
C GLU A 411 -6.29 18.20 14.06
N VAL A 412 -6.19 17.22 14.95
CA VAL A 412 -6.31 15.80 14.60
C VAL A 412 -7.57 15.22 15.24
N SER A 413 -8.47 14.73 14.40
CA SER A 413 -9.69 14.03 14.81
C SER A 413 -9.58 12.55 14.45
N LYS A 414 -10.08 11.68 15.34
CA LYS A 414 -10.23 10.26 15.05
C LYS A 414 -11.68 9.81 15.28
N PHE A 415 -12.16 8.96 14.39
CA PHE A 415 -13.53 8.48 14.35
C PHE A 415 -13.61 7.07 13.74
N GLY A 416 -12.61 6.23 14.02
CA GLY A 416 -12.64 4.82 13.68
C GLY A 416 -13.53 3.99 14.60
N ASN A 417 -13.98 2.83 14.13
CA ASN A 417 -14.85 1.93 14.88
C ASN A 417 -14.22 0.54 15.00
N GLY A 418 -13.95 0.11 16.23
CA GLY A 418 -13.35 -1.18 16.52
C GLY A 418 -14.14 -2.35 15.94
N GLY A 419 -13.49 -3.17 15.13
CA GLY A 419 -14.11 -4.35 14.53
C GLY A 419 -14.92 -4.11 13.26
N ILE A 420 -15.14 -2.86 12.85
CA ILE A 420 -15.91 -2.55 11.64
C ILE A 420 -15.21 -3.07 10.38
N THR A 421 -16.01 -3.50 9.40
CA THR A 421 -15.59 -3.87 8.05
C THR A 421 -16.07 -2.82 7.04
N ALA A 422 -15.45 -2.73 5.86
CA ALA A 422 -15.81 -1.73 4.85
C ALA A 422 -17.32 -1.76 4.47
N PRO A 423 -17.98 -2.93 4.28
CA PRO A 423 -19.41 -2.97 3.98
C PRO A 423 -20.29 -2.43 5.12
N GLN A 424 -19.86 -2.53 6.37
CA GLN A 424 -20.66 -2.11 7.52
C GLN A 424 -20.79 -0.59 7.63
N TYR A 425 -19.91 0.18 6.97
CA TYR A 425 -20.04 1.63 6.89
C TYR A 425 -21.35 2.08 6.24
N SER A 426 -22.03 1.23 5.47
CA SER A 426 -23.39 1.47 4.97
C SER A 426 -24.40 1.91 6.05
N LYS A 427 -24.16 1.61 7.33
CA LYS A 427 -24.98 2.03 8.48
C LYS A 427 -24.71 3.46 8.95
N THR A 428 -23.64 4.07 8.46
CA THR A 428 -23.16 5.42 8.87
C THR A 428 -23.33 6.44 7.74
N LEU A 429 -23.04 6.03 6.49
CA LEU A 429 -23.02 6.92 5.33
C LEU A 429 -24.33 7.69 5.09
N PRO A 430 -25.55 7.14 5.33
CA PRO A 430 -26.79 7.90 5.19
C PRO A 430 -26.90 9.14 6.09
N TYR A 431 -26.09 9.23 7.14
CA TYR A 431 -26.11 10.29 8.14
C TYR A 431 -24.83 11.13 8.16
N LEU A 432 -23.88 10.84 7.27
CA LEU A 432 -22.56 11.45 7.23
C LEU A 432 -22.63 12.99 7.17
N ASN A 433 -23.55 13.52 6.37
CA ASN A 433 -23.76 14.95 6.17
C ASN A 433 -24.11 15.73 7.45
N GLN A 434 -24.54 15.05 8.51
CA GLN A 434 -24.91 15.70 9.78
C GLN A 434 -23.70 15.97 10.68
N THR A 435 -22.54 15.35 10.41
CA THR A 435 -21.34 15.48 11.25
C THR A 435 -20.04 15.73 10.48
N ALA A 436 -19.91 15.24 9.24
CA ALA A 436 -18.68 15.38 8.44
C ALA A 436 -18.25 16.84 8.25
N GLY A 437 -19.20 17.74 7.99
CA GLY A 437 -18.95 19.16 7.79
C GLY A 437 -18.40 19.89 9.02
N VAL A 438 -18.54 19.31 10.22
CA VAL A 438 -17.97 19.88 11.46
C VAL A 438 -16.49 19.59 11.55
N VAL A 439 -16.06 18.37 11.21
CA VAL A 439 -14.64 18.00 11.22
C VAL A 439 -13.93 18.55 9.98
N ALA A 440 -14.59 18.46 8.81
CA ALA A 440 -14.14 18.97 7.53
C ALA A 440 -12.62 18.76 7.30
N PRO A 441 -12.15 17.50 7.23
CA PRO A 441 -10.73 17.20 7.09
C PRO A 441 -10.15 17.80 5.80
N ASP A 442 -8.94 18.35 5.88
CA ASP A 442 -8.10 18.64 4.71
C ASP A 442 -7.43 17.35 4.20
N VAL A 443 -7.13 16.44 5.13
CA VAL A 443 -6.63 15.09 4.85
C VAL A 443 -7.42 14.09 5.69
N LEU A 444 -7.95 13.07 5.03
CA LEU A 444 -8.70 11.99 5.62
C LEU A 444 -8.01 10.65 5.35
N LEU A 445 -7.52 10.00 6.40
CA LEU A 445 -6.91 8.68 6.32
C LEU A 445 -7.98 7.64 6.60
N LEU A 446 -8.14 6.68 5.68
CA LEU A 446 -8.92 5.47 5.91
C LEU A 446 -7.97 4.29 6.09
N ILE A 447 -7.86 3.77 7.31
CA ILE A 447 -7.09 2.55 7.62
C ILE A 447 -8.08 1.41 7.89
N ILE A 448 -8.22 0.50 6.93
CA ILE A 448 -9.23 -0.57 6.96
C ILE A 448 -8.77 -1.80 6.19
N GLY A 449 -9.35 -2.95 6.50
CA GLY A 449 -9.08 -4.23 5.83
C GLY A 449 -8.68 -5.36 6.78
N THR A 450 -8.22 -5.03 8.01
CA THR A 450 -7.84 -6.04 9.02
C THR A 450 -9.03 -6.92 9.38
N ASN A 451 -10.19 -6.30 9.63
CA ASN A 451 -11.41 -7.01 9.98
C ASN A 451 -12.06 -7.66 8.77
N ASP A 452 -12.02 -7.02 7.61
CA ASP A 452 -12.53 -7.59 6.35
C ASP A 452 -11.81 -8.91 6.03
N TYR A 453 -10.49 -8.92 6.18
CA TYR A 453 -9.65 -10.11 6.09
C TYR A 453 -10.05 -11.17 7.13
N ARG A 454 -9.98 -10.83 8.43
CA ARG A 454 -10.19 -11.78 9.52
C ARG A 454 -11.61 -12.37 9.56
N GLN A 455 -12.61 -11.57 9.19
CA GLN A 455 -14.02 -11.97 9.15
C GLN A 455 -14.41 -12.58 7.80
N SER A 456 -13.45 -12.75 6.88
CA SER A 456 -13.66 -13.35 5.56
C SER A 456 -14.76 -12.67 4.75
N VAL A 457 -14.77 -11.33 4.78
CA VAL A 457 -15.62 -10.51 3.90
C VAL A 457 -15.30 -10.86 2.45
N SER A 458 -16.34 -10.93 1.61
CA SER A 458 -16.14 -11.19 0.18
C SER A 458 -15.38 -10.02 -0.46
N LEU A 459 -14.49 -10.33 -1.40
CA LEU A 459 -13.71 -9.33 -2.12
C LEU A 459 -14.60 -8.27 -2.80
N GLN A 460 -15.73 -8.70 -3.38
CA GLN A 460 -16.69 -7.79 -3.99
C GLN A 460 -17.34 -6.87 -2.96
N SER A 461 -17.82 -7.41 -1.83
CA SER A 461 -18.43 -6.58 -0.78
C SER A 461 -17.43 -5.56 -0.22
N PHE A 462 -16.16 -5.94 -0.07
CA PHE A 462 -15.10 -5.01 0.34
C PHE A 462 -14.91 -3.87 -0.66
N ARG A 463 -14.81 -4.19 -1.97
CA ARG A 463 -14.74 -3.19 -3.05
C ARG A 463 -15.93 -2.24 -3.03
N ASP A 464 -17.14 -2.78 -2.91
CA ASP A 464 -18.38 -1.98 -2.89
C ASP A 464 -18.44 -1.07 -1.67
N GLY A 465 -18.10 -1.60 -0.49
CA GLY A 465 -18.06 -0.85 0.77
C GLY A 465 -17.05 0.30 0.73
N LEU A 466 -15.84 0.04 0.26
CA LEU A 466 -14.82 1.08 0.06
C LEU A 466 -15.28 2.14 -0.92
N THR A 467 -15.80 1.73 -2.08
CA THR A 467 -16.25 2.64 -3.13
C THR A 467 -17.36 3.56 -2.62
N GLY A 468 -18.36 3.00 -1.92
CA GLY A 468 -19.45 3.76 -1.33
C GLY A 468 -18.97 4.74 -0.26
N TRP A 469 -18.02 4.33 0.59
CA TRP A 469 -17.44 5.20 1.61
C TRP A 469 -16.70 6.39 0.99
N ILE A 470 -15.85 6.14 -0.03
CA ILE A 470 -15.09 7.19 -0.72
C ILE A 470 -16.04 8.17 -1.42
N GLN A 471 -17.05 7.65 -2.12
CA GLN A 471 -18.05 8.47 -2.79
C GLN A 471 -18.79 9.40 -1.81
N ALA A 472 -19.21 8.87 -0.66
CA ALA A 472 -19.90 9.67 0.34
C ALA A 472 -19.01 10.81 0.87
N TRP A 473 -17.75 10.54 1.20
CA TRP A 473 -16.84 11.58 1.67
C TRP A 473 -16.45 12.60 0.60
N GLN A 474 -16.23 12.16 -0.65
CA GLN A 474 -16.00 13.08 -1.78
C GLN A 474 -17.23 13.96 -2.07
N ALA A 475 -18.44 13.46 -1.82
CA ALA A 475 -19.65 14.26 -1.96
C ALA A 475 -19.78 15.32 -0.85
N GLU A 476 -19.48 14.94 0.40
CA GLU A 476 -19.60 15.85 1.54
C GLU A 476 -18.47 16.89 1.62
N ILE A 477 -17.21 16.46 1.41
CA ILE A 477 -16.02 17.29 1.50
C ILE A 477 -15.16 17.11 0.23
N PRO A 478 -15.53 17.70 -0.92
CA PRO A 478 -14.89 17.44 -2.21
C PRO A 478 -13.38 17.73 -2.26
N ASP A 479 -12.91 18.73 -1.50
CA ASP A 479 -11.51 19.11 -1.45
C ASP A 479 -10.70 18.40 -0.35
N SER A 480 -11.29 17.43 0.35
CA SER A 480 -10.53 16.59 1.29
C SER A 480 -9.66 15.62 0.50
N ALA A 481 -8.35 15.63 0.74
CA ALA A 481 -7.50 14.55 0.26
C ALA A 481 -7.84 13.27 1.02
N ILE A 482 -8.14 12.18 0.33
CA ILE A 482 -8.38 10.87 0.94
C ILE A 482 -7.15 10.00 0.70
N ILE A 483 -6.61 9.43 1.77
CA ILE A 483 -5.51 8.47 1.72
C ILE A 483 -6.01 7.13 2.22
N LEU A 484 -6.12 6.14 1.32
CA LEU A 484 -6.36 4.75 1.69
C LEU A 484 -5.06 4.13 2.19
N VAL A 485 -5.10 3.53 3.37
CA VAL A 485 -3.97 2.85 3.97
C VAL A 485 -4.31 1.38 4.15
N THR A 486 -3.69 0.51 3.37
CA THR A 486 -3.81 -0.93 3.58
C THR A 486 -3.01 -1.35 4.83
N PRO A 487 -3.60 -2.05 5.81
CA PRO A 487 -2.87 -2.58 6.96
C PRO A 487 -1.87 -3.68 6.55
N PRO A 488 -0.82 -3.94 7.35
CA PRO A 488 0.16 -4.99 7.11
C PRO A 488 -0.36 -6.35 7.57
N GLN A 489 0.35 -7.42 7.18
CA GLN A 489 0.01 -8.79 7.58
C GLN A 489 0.06 -8.94 9.11
N CYS A 490 -1.12 -9.03 9.72
CA CYS A 490 -1.31 -9.30 11.14
C CYS A 490 -1.33 -10.81 11.43
N ASN A 491 -1.34 -11.18 12.72
CA ASN A 491 -1.45 -12.56 13.17
C ASN A 491 -2.92 -13.01 13.23
N ALA A 492 -3.53 -13.10 12.04
CA ALA A 492 -4.89 -13.56 11.85
C ALA A 492 -4.98 -14.38 10.56
N ASN A 493 -6.11 -15.04 10.34
CA ASN A 493 -6.41 -15.79 9.14
C ASN A 493 -7.77 -15.36 8.57
N GLY A 494 -7.95 -15.54 7.27
CA GLY A 494 -9.18 -15.27 6.52
C GLY A 494 -9.26 -16.13 5.27
N ASN A 495 -10.43 -16.23 4.66
CA ASN A 495 -10.64 -17.05 3.45
C ASN A 495 -9.85 -16.55 2.24
N ASN A 496 -9.69 -15.23 2.11
CA ASN A 496 -8.85 -14.59 1.10
C ASN A 496 -7.59 -14.04 1.77
N PRO A 497 -6.43 -14.02 1.10
CA PRO A 497 -5.23 -13.41 1.66
C PRO A 497 -5.40 -11.89 1.79
N LEU A 498 -4.74 -11.28 2.80
CA LEU A 498 -4.78 -9.82 3.00
C LEU A 498 -4.27 -9.06 1.75
N SER A 499 -3.36 -9.65 0.98
CA SER A 499 -2.88 -9.12 -0.29
C SER A 499 -3.99 -8.88 -1.33
N ALA A 500 -5.07 -9.66 -1.31
CA ALA A 500 -6.20 -9.45 -2.21
C ALA A 500 -7.01 -8.19 -1.83
N PHE A 501 -7.17 -7.91 -0.54
CA PHE A 501 -7.79 -6.67 -0.05
C PHE A 501 -6.89 -5.47 -0.36
N ARG A 502 -5.57 -5.62 -0.21
CA ARG A 502 -4.55 -4.64 -0.61
C ARG A 502 -4.68 -4.27 -2.09
N ASP A 503 -4.80 -5.27 -2.97
CA ASP A 503 -4.95 -5.05 -4.41
C ASP A 503 -6.24 -4.29 -4.74
N ILE A 504 -7.36 -4.64 -4.10
CA ILE A 504 -8.63 -3.91 -4.26
C ILE A 504 -8.53 -2.46 -3.79
N MET A 505 -7.89 -2.18 -2.64
CA MET A 505 -7.73 -0.80 -2.17
C MET A 505 -6.93 0.03 -3.17
N ARG A 506 -5.88 -0.55 -3.77
CA ARG A 506 -5.08 0.12 -4.80
C ARG A 506 -5.91 0.40 -6.05
N ASP A 507 -6.64 -0.60 -6.54
CA ASP A 507 -7.48 -0.44 -7.73
C ASP A 507 -8.57 0.62 -7.53
N VAL A 508 -9.29 0.55 -6.40
CA VAL A 508 -10.32 1.54 -6.05
C VAL A 508 -9.72 2.93 -5.90
N ALA A 509 -8.53 3.07 -5.29
CA ALA A 509 -7.88 4.36 -5.17
C ALA A 509 -7.56 4.97 -6.55
N ASN A 510 -7.01 4.15 -7.46
CA ASN A 510 -6.73 4.55 -8.84
C ASN A 510 -8.01 4.95 -9.60
N GLU A 511 -9.06 4.12 -9.54
CA GLU A 511 -10.36 4.36 -10.17
C GLU A 511 -11.03 5.66 -9.66
N ARG A 512 -10.84 5.99 -8.38
CA ARG A 512 -11.44 7.15 -7.72
C ARG A 512 -10.55 8.39 -7.74
N GLY A 513 -9.32 8.29 -8.25
CA GLY A 513 -8.35 9.38 -8.29
C GLY A 513 -7.97 9.91 -6.90
N ILE A 514 -7.85 9.01 -5.91
CA ILE A 514 -7.45 9.34 -4.54
C ILE A 514 -6.09 8.74 -4.21
N GLU A 515 -5.57 9.04 -3.01
CA GLU A 515 -4.27 8.57 -2.60
C GLU A 515 -4.31 7.18 -1.98
N TYR A 516 -3.19 6.47 -2.11
CA TYR A 516 -3.03 5.10 -1.65
C TYR A 516 -1.65 4.89 -1.03
N PHE A 517 -1.61 4.18 0.09
CA PHE A 517 -0.40 3.71 0.73
C PHE A 517 -0.57 2.26 1.20
N SER A 518 0.33 1.39 0.78
CA SER A 518 0.36 0.00 1.22
C SER A 518 1.34 -0.20 2.38
N LEU A 519 0.85 -0.19 3.62
CA LEU A 519 1.68 -0.62 4.76
C LEU A 519 2.01 -2.12 4.67
N TYR A 520 1.14 -2.90 4.01
CA TYR A 520 1.41 -4.29 3.64
C TYR A 520 2.72 -4.47 2.86
N ASP A 521 3.01 -3.58 1.91
CA ASP A 521 4.24 -3.65 1.11
C ASP A 521 5.42 -2.95 1.78
N ALA A 522 5.15 -2.02 2.70
CA ALA A 522 6.19 -1.31 3.45
C ALA A 522 6.67 -2.06 4.71
N MET A 523 6.02 -3.16 5.08
CA MET A 523 6.41 -4.03 6.19
C MET A 523 6.62 -5.47 5.70
N ASP A 524 7.46 -6.24 6.41
CA ASP A 524 7.63 -7.66 6.10
C ASP A 524 6.28 -8.39 6.29
N THR A 525 5.86 -9.15 5.28
CA THR A 525 4.60 -9.89 5.25
C THR A 525 4.61 -11.09 6.21
N SER A 526 5.74 -11.42 6.82
CA SER A 526 5.80 -12.29 7.99
C SER A 526 5.52 -11.50 9.27
N TYR A 527 4.38 -11.78 9.90
CA TYR A 527 4.06 -11.25 11.22
C TYR A 527 5.19 -11.53 12.24
N ALA A 528 5.75 -12.74 12.24
CA ALA A 528 6.81 -13.10 13.19
C ALA A 528 8.05 -12.21 13.06
N LYS A 529 8.45 -11.88 11.82
CA LYS A 529 9.61 -11.00 11.58
C LYS A 529 9.33 -9.56 11.98
N SER A 530 8.18 -9.01 11.60
CA SER A 530 7.81 -7.63 11.98
C SER A 530 7.56 -7.50 13.49
N SER A 531 7.00 -8.53 14.13
CA SER A 531 6.86 -8.61 15.59
C SER A 531 8.20 -8.66 16.31
N ALA A 532 9.20 -9.35 15.76
CA ALA A 532 10.55 -9.38 16.34
C ALA A 532 11.24 -8.00 16.30
N GLN A 533 10.80 -7.09 15.42
CA GLN A 533 11.25 -5.70 15.39
C GLN A 533 10.45 -4.78 16.33
N GLY A 534 9.51 -5.32 17.12
CA GLY A 534 8.69 -4.54 18.05
C GLY A 534 7.60 -3.71 17.39
N MET A 535 7.21 -4.02 16.15
CA MET A 535 6.20 -3.25 15.40
C MET A 535 4.77 -3.42 15.95
N TRP A 536 4.51 -4.50 16.68
CA TRP A 536 3.17 -4.90 17.12
C TRP A 536 3.02 -4.78 18.64
N LYS A 537 1.87 -4.26 19.08
CA LYS A 537 1.44 -4.26 20.49
C LYS A 537 0.80 -5.60 20.85
N ASP A 538 0.01 -6.13 19.94
CA ASP A 538 -0.69 -7.40 20.03
C ASP A 538 -0.78 -8.05 18.64
N ASN A 539 -1.56 -9.12 18.52
CA ASN A 539 -1.69 -9.87 17.26
C ASN A 539 -2.30 -9.07 16.09
N LEU A 540 -2.88 -7.90 16.34
CA LEU A 540 -3.69 -7.13 15.37
C LEU A 540 -3.32 -5.65 15.27
N HIS A 541 -2.68 -5.06 16.29
CA HIS A 541 -2.47 -3.62 16.39
C HIS A 541 -0.99 -3.26 16.53
N LEU A 542 -0.60 -2.15 15.93
CA LEU A 542 0.75 -1.60 16.05
C LEU A 542 1.08 -1.17 17.49
N SER A 543 2.35 -1.30 17.84
CA SER A 543 2.95 -0.61 18.99
C SER A 543 3.15 0.87 18.68
N ASP A 544 3.59 1.67 19.67
CA ASP A 544 4.00 3.06 19.43
C ASP A 544 5.15 3.14 18.39
N ALA A 545 6.08 2.18 18.40
CA ALA A 545 7.15 2.10 17.42
C ALA A 545 6.64 1.77 16.01
N GLY A 546 5.71 0.81 15.90
CA GLY A 546 5.05 0.50 14.62
C GLY A 546 4.25 1.68 14.09
N ALA A 547 3.50 2.38 14.95
CA ALA A 547 2.74 3.57 14.60
C ALA A 547 3.65 4.71 14.13
N MET A 548 4.80 4.92 14.78
CA MET A 548 5.82 5.86 14.33
C MET A 548 6.42 5.47 12.97
N SER A 549 6.65 4.18 12.72
CA SER A 549 7.12 3.68 11.43
C SER A 549 6.12 3.99 10.31
N LEU A 550 4.83 3.67 10.50
CA LEU A 550 3.76 4.05 9.57
C LEU A 550 3.73 5.56 9.35
N PHE A 551 3.74 6.34 10.43
CA PHE A 551 3.70 7.79 10.32
C PHE A 551 4.86 8.35 9.52
N ASN A 552 6.09 7.86 9.72
CA ASN A 552 7.26 8.32 8.97
C ASN A 552 7.09 8.09 7.46
N GLN A 553 6.51 6.96 7.05
CA GLN A 553 6.21 6.69 5.65
C GLN A 553 5.14 7.65 5.09
N LEU A 554 4.03 7.82 5.82
CA LEU A 554 2.97 8.75 5.43
C LEU A 554 3.48 10.19 5.36
N ASN A 555 4.32 10.60 6.30
CA ASN A 555 4.94 11.91 6.31
C ASN A 555 5.93 12.07 5.15
N HIS A 556 6.76 11.08 4.86
CA HIS A 556 7.69 11.16 3.74
C HIS A 556 6.97 11.30 2.39
N HIS A 557 5.90 10.55 2.17
CA HIS A 557 5.24 10.48 0.87
C HIS A 557 4.09 11.47 0.67
N PHE A 558 3.40 11.87 1.75
CA PHE A 558 2.19 12.68 1.63
C PHE A 558 2.25 13.98 2.45
N LEU A 559 2.59 13.89 3.74
CA LEU A 559 2.32 14.97 4.69
C LEU A 559 3.50 15.95 4.91
N GLY A 560 4.72 15.48 4.74
CA GLY A 560 5.95 16.23 4.98
C GLY A 560 6.44 17.00 3.75
N ALA A 561 6.15 16.46 2.56
CA ALA A 561 6.55 16.98 1.24
C ALA A 561 5.96 18.34 0.90
#